data_AF-R5CIP9-F1
#
_entry.id   AF-R5CIP9-F1
#
_cell.length_a   1.000
_cell.length_b   1.000
_cell.length_c   1.000
_cell.angle_alpha   90.00
_cell.angle_beta   90.00
_cell.angle_gamma   90.00
#
_symmetry.space_group_name_H-M   'P 1'
#
loop_
_entity.id
_entity.type
_entity.pdbx_description
1 polymer ?
#
loop_
_entity_poly.entity_id
_entity_poly.type
_entity_poly.pdbx_seq_one_letter_code
_entity_poly.pdbx_strand_id
1 'polypeptide(L)'
;MKIVKVFHGKTGGGYLTQFYPYLGPVTYLAITQDGEGHFKFVVAEGVNEDGKILSFGDTNMRTRFTCGARDFVTRWSECGPTHHFAAATGRHIDTILKVAKIFNVPVDIVTR
;
A
#
# COMPACT_ATOMS: atom_id res chain seq x y z
N MET A 1 16.54 -1.50 -14.96
CA MET A 1 17.09 -0.20 -14.51
C MET A 1 17.13 0.74 -15.70
N LYS A 2 16.69 2.00 -15.52
CA LYS A 2 16.65 3.02 -16.59
C LYS A 2 17.51 4.21 -16.18
N ILE A 3 18.39 4.69 -17.06
CA ILE A 3 19.15 5.93 -16.82
C ILE A 3 18.31 7.11 -17.32
N VAL A 4 18.17 8.15 -16.50
CA VAL A 4 17.46 9.39 -16.84
C VAL A 4 18.35 10.61 -16.66
N LYS A 5 18.14 11.63 -17.50
CA LYS A 5 18.82 12.93 -17.41
C LYS A 5 18.28 13.80 -16.26
N VAL A 6 17.06 13.54 -15.81
CA VAL A 6 16.35 14.25 -14.73
C VAL A 6 15.78 13.21 -13.78
N PHE A 7 16.22 13.22 -12.52
CA PHE A 7 15.81 12.24 -11.50
C PHE A 7 14.62 12.75 -10.69
N HIS A 8 13.43 12.16 -10.87
CA HIS A 8 12.20 12.58 -10.18
C HIS A 8 11.93 14.10 -10.24
N GLY A 9 12.18 14.72 -11.40
CA GLY A 9 12.02 16.17 -11.59
C GLY A 9 13.09 17.05 -10.93
N LYS A 10 14.11 16.45 -10.30
CA LYS A 10 15.25 17.17 -9.67
C LYS A 10 16.39 17.36 -10.68
N THR A 11 17.17 18.43 -10.50
CA THR A 11 18.38 18.69 -11.29
C THR A 11 19.37 17.55 -11.11
N GLY A 12 19.91 17.05 -12.24
CA GLY A 12 20.84 15.92 -12.28
C GLY A 12 20.20 14.62 -12.73
N GLY A 13 21.02 13.75 -13.32
CA GLY A 13 20.61 12.43 -13.82
C GLY A 13 20.91 11.31 -12.82
N GLY A 14 20.35 10.12 -13.09
CA GLY A 14 20.56 8.96 -12.24
C GLY A 14 19.89 7.69 -12.74
N TYR A 15 20.02 6.61 -11.96
CA TYR A 15 19.33 5.35 -12.20
C TYR A 15 17.95 5.36 -11.56
N LEU A 16 16.94 4.95 -12.33
CA LEU A 16 15.59 4.67 -11.84
C LEU A 16 15.36 3.17 -11.75
N THR A 17 14.84 2.76 -10.60
CA THR A 17 14.19 1.47 -10.39
C THR A 17 12.73 1.58 -10.79
N GLN A 18 12.49 1.55 -12.09
CA GLN A 18 11.16 1.46 -12.68
C GLN A 18 10.90 0.03 -13.14
N PHE A 19 9.91 -0.61 -12.52
CA PHE A 19 9.40 -1.93 -12.91
C PHE A 19 7.90 -2.00 -12.58
N TYR A 20 7.25 -3.09 -12.98
CA TYR A 20 5.89 -3.40 -12.58
C TYR A 20 5.93 -4.49 -11.50
N PRO A 21 5.35 -4.28 -10.30
CA PRO A 21 5.33 -5.30 -9.26
C PRO A 21 4.56 -6.56 -9.70
N TYR A 22 4.81 -7.67 -9.02
CA TYR A 22 4.14 -8.95 -9.27
C TYR A 22 2.61 -8.79 -9.35
N LEU A 23 2.00 -9.45 -10.33
CA LEU A 23 0.56 -9.48 -10.53
C LEU A 23 -0.11 -10.50 -9.60
N GLY A 24 -1.27 -10.17 -9.07
CA GLY A 24 -2.04 -11.09 -8.22
C GLY A 24 -2.37 -10.47 -6.86
N PRO A 25 -2.66 -11.32 -5.85
CA PRO A 25 -3.03 -10.83 -4.52
C PRO A 25 -2.03 -9.84 -3.94
N VAL A 26 -2.53 -8.80 -3.30
CA VAL A 26 -1.73 -7.84 -2.54
C VAL A 26 -2.39 -7.52 -1.22
N THR A 27 -1.59 -7.38 -0.18
CA THR A 27 -2.01 -6.94 1.16
C THR A 27 -1.35 -5.61 1.46
N TYR A 28 -2.14 -4.64 1.90
CA TYR A 28 -1.67 -3.36 2.44
C TYR A 28 -1.74 -3.38 3.96
N LEU A 29 -0.70 -2.83 4.60
CA LEU A 29 -0.64 -2.58 6.03
C LEU A 29 -0.18 -1.14 6.27
N ALA A 30 -1.04 -0.34 6.88
CA ALA A 30 -0.66 0.91 7.51
C ALA A 30 -0.63 0.75 9.04
N ILE A 31 0.28 1.50 9.67
CA ILE A 31 0.38 1.62 11.11
C ILE A 31 0.15 3.08 11.45
N THR A 32 -0.75 3.34 12.38
CA THR A 32 -1.12 4.68 12.83
C THR A 32 -1.33 4.66 14.35
N GLN A 33 -1.80 5.78 14.91
CA GLN A 33 -2.21 5.88 16.31
C GLN A 33 -3.70 6.25 16.40
N ASP A 34 -4.36 5.83 17.48
CA ASP A 34 -5.69 6.30 17.82
C ASP A 34 -5.66 7.66 18.54
N GLY A 35 -6.82 8.16 18.95
CA GLY A 35 -6.94 9.45 19.65
C GLY A 35 -6.27 9.49 21.03
N GLU A 36 -5.93 8.33 21.60
CA GLU A 36 -5.22 8.20 22.88
C GLU A 36 -3.72 7.96 22.69
N GLY A 37 -3.25 7.85 21.44
CA GLY A 37 -1.85 7.62 21.10
C GLY A 37 -1.44 6.15 21.05
N HIS A 38 -2.37 5.21 21.20
CA HIS A 38 -2.07 3.79 21.09
C HIS A 38 -1.92 3.39 19.62
N PHE A 39 -1.02 2.44 19.34
CA PHE A 39 -0.87 1.93 17.98
C PHE A 39 -2.16 1.27 17.48
N LYS A 40 -2.41 1.44 16.18
CA LYS A 40 -3.50 0.78 15.45
C LYS A 40 -2.99 0.32 14.08
N PHE A 41 -3.40 -0.88 13.67
CA PHE A 41 -3.16 -1.36 12.31
C PHE A 41 -4.39 -1.13 11.43
N VAL A 42 -4.15 -0.79 10.17
CA VAL A 42 -5.17 -0.69 9.13
C VAL A 42 -4.74 -1.57 7.99
N VAL A 43 -5.58 -2.54 7.63
CA VAL A 43 -5.26 -3.52 6.60
C VAL A 43 -6.30 -3.55 5.49
N ALA A 44 -5.82 -3.79 4.28
CA ALA A 44 -6.66 -3.97 3.10
C ALA A 44 -6.05 -5.00 2.19
N GLU A 45 -6.90 -5.67 1.43
CA GLU A 45 -6.50 -6.75 0.56
C GLU A 45 -7.16 -6.56 -0.82
N GLY A 46 -6.39 -6.81 -1.86
CA GLY A 46 -6.83 -6.57 -3.23
C GLY A 46 -6.04 -7.42 -4.23
N VAL A 47 -6.08 -7.00 -5.49
CA VAL A 47 -5.33 -7.63 -6.58
C VAL A 47 -4.55 -6.55 -7.32
N ASN A 48 -3.23 -6.68 -7.39
CA ASN A 48 -2.42 -5.91 -8.33
C ASN A 48 -2.66 -6.49 -9.73
N GLU A 49 -3.34 -5.72 -10.56
CA GLU A 49 -3.67 -6.09 -11.93
C GLU A 49 -2.63 -5.58 -12.89
N ASP A 50 -2.66 -6.06 -14.13
CA ASP A 50 -1.85 -5.49 -15.19
C ASP A 50 -2.23 -4.01 -15.45
N GLY A 51 -1.26 -3.24 -15.93
CA GLY A 51 -1.39 -1.79 -16.08
C GLY A 51 -0.22 -1.15 -16.82
N LYS A 52 -0.46 0.05 -17.36
CA LYS A 52 0.58 0.82 -18.05
C LYS A 52 1.63 1.32 -17.05
N ILE A 53 2.91 1.16 -17.37
CA ILE A 53 3.99 1.85 -16.67
C ILE A 53 3.90 3.35 -17.01
N LEU A 54 3.79 4.19 -15.98
CA LEU A 54 3.64 5.63 -16.12
C LEU A 54 5.01 6.31 -16.36
N SER A 55 5.01 7.43 -17.08
CA SER A 55 6.25 8.06 -17.57
C SER A 55 6.99 8.94 -16.56
N PHE A 56 6.54 9.00 -15.31
CA PHE A 56 7.11 9.89 -14.28
C PHE A 56 8.32 9.31 -13.53
N GLY A 57 8.70 8.07 -13.84
CA GLY A 57 9.99 7.50 -13.41
C GLY A 57 9.95 6.59 -12.19
N ASP A 58 8.83 6.54 -11.48
CA ASP A 58 8.66 5.63 -10.34
C ASP A 58 8.10 4.26 -10.75
N THR A 59 8.30 3.30 -9.84
CA THR A 59 7.56 2.03 -9.84
C THR A 59 6.11 2.30 -9.47
N ASN A 60 5.20 1.74 -10.26
CA ASN A 60 3.77 1.94 -10.13
C ASN A 60 3.05 0.60 -10.07
N MET A 61 1.89 0.60 -9.42
CA MET A 61 1.04 -0.58 -9.31
C MET A 61 -0.44 -0.20 -9.51
N ARG A 62 -1.23 -1.11 -10.07
CA ARG A 62 -2.66 -0.91 -10.30
C ARG A 62 -3.44 -1.90 -9.45
N THR A 63 -3.73 -1.49 -8.22
CA THR A 63 -4.48 -2.33 -7.28
C THR A 63 -5.98 -2.14 -7.45
N ARG A 64 -6.70 -3.25 -7.66
CA ARG A 64 -8.15 -3.31 -7.57
C ARG A 64 -8.58 -3.90 -6.22
N PHE A 65 -9.49 -3.20 -5.56
CA PHE A 65 -10.18 -3.66 -4.35
C PHE A 65 -11.58 -4.15 -4.69
N THR A 66 -12.08 -5.14 -3.96
CA THR A 66 -13.44 -5.71 -4.16
C THR A 66 -14.53 -4.69 -3.87
N CYS A 67 -14.31 -3.80 -2.90
CA CYS A 67 -15.22 -2.68 -2.61
C CYS A 67 -15.17 -1.54 -3.65
N GLY A 68 -14.24 -1.59 -4.61
CA GLY A 68 -14.03 -0.50 -5.57
C GLY A 68 -13.19 0.65 -4.98
N ALA A 69 -12.61 1.46 -5.88
CA ALA A 69 -11.65 2.50 -5.48
C ALA A 69 -12.26 3.60 -4.60
N ARG A 70 -13.52 3.99 -4.85
CA ARG A 70 -14.22 5.02 -4.07
C ARG A 70 -14.38 4.60 -2.61
N ASP A 71 -15.02 3.45 -2.38
CA ASP A 71 -15.26 2.95 -1.03
C ASP A 71 -13.96 2.60 -0.32
N PHE A 72 -12.96 2.08 -1.05
CA PHE A 72 -11.63 1.87 -0.48
C PHE A 72 -11.07 3.17 0.07
N VAL A 73 -11.02 4.25 -0.73
CA VAL A 73 -10.47 5.53 -0.27
C VAL A 73 -11.25 6.09 0.91
N THR A 74 -12.59 6.08 0.87
CA THR A 74 -13.41 6.56 1.99
C THR A 74 -13.14 5.78 3.28
N ARG A 75 -13.27 4.45 3.26
CA ARG A 75 -13.11 3.61 4.45
C ARG A 75 -11.67 3.59 4.96
N TRP A 76 -10.69 3.57 4.05
CA TRP A 76 -9.28 3.66 4.41
C TRP A 76 -8.99 4.98 5.11
N SER A 77 -9.48 6.12 4.59
CA SER A 77 -9.32 7.43 5.21
C SER A 77 -10.02 7.55 6.57
N GLU A 78 -11.21 6.97 6.74
CA GLU A 78 -11.94 6.94 8.02
C GLU A 78 -11.15 6.23 9.13
N CYS A 79 -10.30 5.26 8.78
CA CYS A 79 -9.42 4.61 9.73
C CYS A 79 -8.23 5.48 10.20
N GLY A 80 -8.03 6.67 9.64
CA GLY A 80 -6.92 7.57 9.99
C GLY A 80 -5.48 7.05 9.76
N PRO A 81 -5.18 6.31 8.67
CA PRO A 81 -3.82 5.90 8.36
C PRO A 81 -2.97 7.08 7.85
N THR A 82 -1.64 6.92 7.88
CA THR A 82 -0.75 7.84 7.16
C THR A 82 -0.79 7.56 5.65
N HIS A 83 -0.18 8.46 4.85
CA HIS A 83 -0.01 8.22 3.41
C HIS A 83 1.04 7.12 3.11
N HIS A 84 1.87 6.74 4.09
CA HIS A 84 2.81 5.64 3.99
C HIS A 84 2.16 4.33 4.46
N PHE A 85 2.36 3.27 3.69
CA PHE A 85 1.94 1.92 4.02
C PHE A 85 2.86 0.90 3.36
N ALA A 86 2.91 -0.30 3.92
CA ALA A 86 3.57 -1.44 3.30
C ALA A 86 2.62 -2.13 2.31
N ALA A 87 3.12 -2.48 1.13
CA ALA A 87 2.42 -3.31 0.15
C ALA A 87 3.17 -4.64 -0.02
N ALA A 88 2.53 -5.75 0.31
CA ALA A 88 3.11 -7.08 0.24
C ALA A 88 2.36 -7.94 -0.78
N THR A 89 3.09 -8.71 -1.59
CA THR A 89 2.50 -9.72 -2.47
C THR A 89 1.90 -10.85 -1.65
N GLY A 90 0.69 -11.28 -1.97
CA GLY A 90 -0.05 -12.32 -1.25
C GLY A 90 -1.19 -11.80 -0.37
N ARG A 91 -1.81 -12.75 0.35
CA ARG A 91 -2.92 -12.54 1.29
C ARG A 91 -2.38 -12.76 2.71
N HIS A 92 -2.26 -11.68 3.48
CA HIS A 92 -1.55 -11.68 4.76
C HIS A 92 -2.39 -11.17 5.93
N ILE A 93 -3.64 -10.75 5.72
CA ILE A 93 -4.48 -10.21 6.80
C ILE A 93 -4.56 -11.18 7.98
N ASP A 94 -4.75 -12.48 7.74
CA ASP A 94 -4.87 -13.46 8.84
C ASP A 94 -3.58 -13.62 9.64
N THR A 95 -2.41 -13.46 9.00
CA THR A 95 -1.12 -13.44 9.69
C THR A 95 -0.97 -12.14 10.50
N ILE A 96 -1.33 -10.99 9.92
CA ILE A 96 -1.29 -9.70 10.60
C ILE A 96 -2.21 -9.69 11.82
N LEU A 97 -3.40 -10.28 11.74
CA LEU A 97 -4.33 -10.41 12.87
C LEU A 97 -3.72 -11.22 14.03
N LYS A 98 -2.97 -12.29 13.73
CA LYS A 98 -2.26 -13.07 14.75
C LYS A 98 -1.16 -12.23 15.43
N VAL A 99 -0.40 -11.46 14.65
CA VAL A 99 0.64 -10.56 15.17
C VAL A 99 0.04 -9.46 16.03
N ALA A 100 -1.03 -8.82 15.56
CA ALA A 100 -1.73 -7.77 16.28
C ALA A 100 -2.30 -8.27 17.62
N LYS A 101 -2.83 -9.50 17.64
CA LYS A 101 -3.28 -10.16 18.87
C LYS A 101 -2.14 -10.35 19.88
N ILE A 102 -0.94 -10.72 19.44
CA ILE A 102 0.24 -10.88 20.31
C ILE A 102 0.66 -9.53 20.90
N PHE A 103 0.61 -8.45 20.10
CA PHE A 103 0.98 -7.11 20.54
C PHE A 103 -0.14 -6.33 21.24
N ASN A 104 -1.34 -6.90 21.35
CA ASN A 104 -2.53 -6.21 21.83
C ASN A 104 -2.80 -4.90 21.09
N VAL A 105 -2.69 -4.94 19.75
CA VAL A 105 -2.93 -3.80 18.85
C VAL A 105 -4.27 -4.00 18.12
N PRO A 106 -5.18 -3.02 18.14
CA PRO A 106 -6.41 -3.09 17.35
C PRO A 106 -6.12 -3.07 15.84
N VAL A 107 -6.99 -3.72 15.06
CA VAL A 107 -6.88 -3.82 13.61
C VAL A 107 -8.20 -3.46 12.94
N ASP A 108 -8.17 -2.47 12.05
CA ASP A 108 -9.26 -2.18 11.13
C ASP A 108 -9.04 -2.91 9.80
N ILE A 109 -10.00 -3.75 9.39
CA ILE A 109 -10.00 -4.41 8.08
C ILE A 109 -10.89 -3.61 7.13
N VAL A 110 -10.28 -2.93 6.17
CA VAL A 110 -11.00 -2.06 5.22
C VAL A 110 -11.71 -2.87 4.13
N THR A 111 -11.04 -3.90 3.60
CA THR A 111 -11.55 -4.77 2.54
C THR A 111 -10.71 -6.04 2.41
N ARG A 112 -11.31 -7.10 1.87
CA ARG A 112 -10.69 -8.38 1.50
C ARG A 112 -10.94 -8.66 0.03
#